data_AF-A0A9E5JFP2-F1
#
_entry.id   AF-A0A9E5JFP2-F1
#
_cell.length_a   1.000
_cell.length_b   1.000
_cell.length_c   1.000
_cell.angle_alpha   90.00
_cell.angle_beta   90.00
_cell.angle_gamma   90.00
#
_symmetry.space_group_name_H-M   'P 1'
#
loop_
_entity.id
_entity.type
_entity.pdbx_description
1 polymer ?
#
loop_
_entity_poly.entity_id
_entity_poly.type
_entity_poly.pdbx_seq_one_letter_code
_entity_poly.pdbx_strand_id
1 'polypeptide(L)'
;MGFTPEAVREASAQPALREIARSGPWVIYQVESSDLVVPLTVQPVVVCCRSDDDSNLSHVGDAKERWLEIGTSWFQNPNDWPAVPAADGPDEWQRITVGVAMDRRIGEVDERSRRVDVVVPVEPIVQQSVPATKVSDVVQGRNSVSFRVDTVGTPVLVRTSYFPNWSVSGAKGPYRVAPNMMVVVPTENDVKLSFGWSWLDVVAYLLTVLGIVVLVRWRRARRPAQPELANLDN
;
A
#
# COMPACT_ATOMS: atom_id res chain seq x y z
N MET A 1 -8.37 -20.41 -0.39
CA MET A 1 -8.71 -21.63 -1.17
C MET A 1 -8.27 -22.84 -0.37
N GLY A 2 -9.06 -23.91 -0.35
CA GLY A 2 -8.69 -25.20 0.24
C GLY A 2 -8.33 -26.20 -0.85
N PHE A 3 -7.36 -27.08 -0.58
CA PHE A 3 -6.93 -28.15 -1.50
C PHE A 3 -6.93 -29.51 -0.83
N THR A 4 -6.36 -29.60 0.38
CA THR A 4 -6.36 -30.86 1.13
C THR A 4 -7.71 -31.09 1.82
N PRO A 5 -8.10 -32.35 2.06
CA PRO A 5 -9.33 -32.66 2.80
C PRO A 5 -9.40 -31.97 4.17
N GLU A 6 -8.26 -31.85 4.85
CA GLU A 6 -8.16 -31.17 6.15
C GLU A 6 -8.43 -29.68 5.99
N ALA A 7 -7.77 -29.00 5.05
CA ALA A 7 -7.96 -27.58 4.82
C ALA A 7 -9.40 -27.25 4.40
N VAL A 8 -10.03 -28.12 3.60
CA VAL A 8 -11.44 -27.97 3.18
C VAL A 8 -12.37 -28.16 4.38
N ARG A 9 -12.14 -29.17 5.22
CA ARG A 9 -12.93 -29.43 6.43
C ARG A 9 -12.84 -28.26 7.42
N GLU A 10 -11.63 -27.78 7.71
CA GLU A 10 -11.41 -26.64 8.59
C GLU A 10 -12.06 -25.38 8.02
N ALA A 11 -11.87 -25.08 6.72
CA ALA A 11 -12.47 -23.91 6.10
C ALA A 11 -14.01 -23.96 6.09
N SER A 12 -14.59 -25.14 5.84
CA SER A 12 -16.05 -25.34 5.86
C SER A 12 -16.65 -25.20 7.26
N ALA A 13 -15.85 -25.38 8.31
CA ALA A 13 -16.27 -25.19 9.69
C ALA A 13 -16.23 -23.71 10.14
N GLN A 14 -15.60 -22.82 9.37
CA GLN A 14 -15.48 -21.40 9.70
C GLN A 14 -16.73 -20.63 9.25
N PRO A 15 -17.49 -20.00 10.15
CA PRO A 15 -18.70 -19.25 9.78
C PRO A 15 -18.42 -18.10 8.80
N ALA A 16 -17.25 -17.48 8.88
CA ALA A 16 -16.85 -16.36 8.03
C ALA A 16 -16.41 -16.79 6.61
N LEU A 17 -16.38 -18.09 6.31
CA LEU A 17 -15.98 -18.60 5.00
C LEU A 17 -17.19 -19.20 4.28
N ARG A 18 -17.60 -18.55 3.20
CA ARG A 18 -18.66 -19.04 2.32
C ARG A 18 -18.06 -19.68 1.09
N GLU A 19 -18.33 -20.94 0.85
CA GLU A 19 -17.95 -21.58 -0.41
C GLU A 19 -18.67 -20.90 -1.59
N ILE A 20 -17.92 -20.51 -2.63
CA ILE A 20 -18.45 -19.83 -3.82
C ILE A 20 -18.19 -20.58 -5.12
N ALA A 21 -17.18 -21.44 -5.17
CA ALA A 21 -16.85 -22.21 -6.37
C ALA A 21 -15.92 -23.39 -6.05
N ARG A 22 -15.88 -24.35 -6.98
CA ARG A 22 -14.90 -25.44 -7.00
C ARG A 22 -14.24 -25.49 -8.37
N SER A 23 -12.92 -25.73 -8.40
CA SER A 23 -12.14 -25.89 -9.63
C SER A 23 -11.14 -27.03 -9.47
N GLY A 24 -11.45 -28.18 -10.07
CA GLY A 24 -10.70 -29.41 -9.86
C GLY A 24 -10.58 -29.75 -8.37
N PRO A 25 -9.37 -29.89 -7.81
CA PRO A 25 -9.18 -30.20 -6.39
C PRO A 25 -9.34 -28.99 -5.46
N TRP A 26 -9.56 -27.78 -6.01
CA TRP A 26 -9.62 -26.55 -5.22
C TRP A 26 -11.05 -26.18 -4.85
N VAL A 27 -11.23 -25.80 -3.58
CA VAL A 27 -12.46 -25.18 -3.08
C VAL A 27 -12.19 -23.70 -2.81
N ILE A 28 -13.01 -22.84 -3.40
CA ILE A 28 -12.89 -21.39 -3.34
C ILE A 28 -13.92 -20.88 -2.34
N TYR A 29 -13.43 -20.18 -1.32
CA TYR A 29 -14.24 -19.55 -0.28
C TYR A 29 -14.15 -18.04 -0.41
N GLN A 30 -15.29 -17.37 -0.34
CA GLN A 30 -15.39 -15.95 -0.05
C GLN A 30 -15.22 -15.75 1.46
N VAL A 31 -14.40 -14.78 1.83
CA VAL A 31 -14.26 -14.35 3.22
C VAL A 31 -15.26 -13.22 3.45
N GLU A 32 -16.08 -13.33 4.47
CA GLU A 32 -16.98 -12.24 4.86
C GLU A 32 -16.17 -11.00 5.31
N SER A 33 -16.73 -9.81 5.10
CA SER A 33 -16.11 -8.53 5.50
C SER A 33 -14.71 -8.28 4.93
N SER A 34 -14.37 -8.88 3.78
CA SER A 34 -13.10 -8.69 3.07
C SER A 34 -13.17 -7.63 1.97
N ASP A 35 -14.05 -6.63 2.12
CA ASP A 35 -14.26 -5.61 1.11
C ASP A 35 -12.97 -4.81 0.82
N LEU A 36 -12.73 -4.53 -0.46
CA LEU A 36 -11.55 -3.78 -0.91
C LEU A 36 -11.58 -2.32 -0.43
N VAL A 37 -12.78 -1.75 -0.34
CA VAL A 37 -13.03 -0.36 0.06
C VAL A 37 -14.01 -0.39 1.23
N VAL A 38 -13.58 0.14 2.37
CA VAL A 38 -14.28 0.04 3.65
C VAL A 38 -14.50 1.44 4.21
N PRO A 39 -15.75 1.85 4.49
CA PRO A 39 -15.99 3.11 5.18
C PRO A 39 -15.47 3.03 6.63
N LEU A 40 -14.77 4.07 7.09
CA LEU A 40 -14.34 4.15 8.48
C LEU A 40 -15.46 4.73 9.36
N THR A 41 -15.54 4.25 10.60
CA THR A 41 -16.44 4.76 11.65
C THR A 41 -15.68 5.53 12.74
N VAL A 42 -14.36 5.45 12.71
CA VAL A 42 -13.43 6.18 13.58
C VAL A 42 -12.43 6.91 12.70
N GLN A 43 -12.22 8.20 12.98
CA GLN A 43 -11.24 9.00 12.26
C GLN A 43 -9.82 8.44 12.46
N PRO A 44 -8.99 8.39 11.40
CA PRO A 44 -7.58 8.05 11.55
C PRO A 44 -6.82 9.03 12.45
N VAL A 45 -5.67 8.58 12.95
CA VAL A 45 -4.74 9.40 13.73
C VAL A 45 -3.41 9.51 13.01
N VAL A 46 -2.80 10.70 13.01
CA VAL A 46 -1.51 10.93 12.38
C VAL A 46 -0.39 10.66 13.38
N VAL A 47 0.53 9.77 13.02
CA VAL A 47 1.74 9.54 13.81
C VAL A 47 2.75 10.64 13.45
N CYS A 48 2.84 11.67 14.30
CA CYS A 48 3.69 12.83 14.00
C CYS A 48 5.10 12.70 14.58
N CYS A 49 5.25 11.97 15.69
CA CYS A 49 6.50 11.93 16.44
C CYS A 49 6.75 10.53 17.03
N ARG A 50 8.03 10.25 17.28
CA ARG A 50 8.45 9.11 18.10
C ARG A 50 9.10 9.63 19.38
N SER A 51 8.80 8.99 20.50
CA SER A 51 9.42 9.28 21.81
C SER A 51 10.70 8.50 22.05
N ASP A 52 11.04 7.56 21.16
CA ASP A 52 12.18 6.67 21.32
C ASP A 52 13.51 7.42 21.25
N ASP A 53 14.47 6.98 22.06
CA ASP A 53 15.87 7.36 21.89
C ASP A 53 16.44 6.65 20.65
N ASP A 54 17.04 7.41 19.73
CA ASP A 54 17.63 6.89 18.50
C ASP A 54 18.64 5.76 18.76
N SER A 55 19.35 5.78 19.90
CA SER A 55 20.28 4.70 20.28
C SER A 55 19.62 3.33 20.46
N ASN A 56 18.29 3.29 20.66
CA ASN A 56 17.52 2.06 20.85
C ASN A 56 16.86 1.54 19.56
N LEU A 57 17.04 2.22 18.43
CA LEU A 57 16.42 1.88 17.15
C LEU A 57 17.37 1.03 16.29
N SER A 58 16.86 -0.05 15.69
CA SER A 58 17.64 -0.87 14.73
C SER A 58 18.06 -0.09 13.48
N HIS A 59 17.24 0.87 13.06
CA HIS A 59 17.39 1.57 11.78
C HIS A 59 17.16 3.08 11.94
N VAL A 60 18.10 3.74 12.60
CA VAL A 60 18.09 5.20 12.78
C VAL A 60 18.00 5.88 11.41
N GLY A 61 17.00 6.76 11.24
CA GLY A 61 16.78 7.49 10.00
C GLY A 61 16.06 6.73 8.88
N ASP A 62 15.74 5.43 9.04
CA ASP A 62 15.02 4.68 8.01
C ASP A 62 13.49 4.84 8.15
N ALA A 63 12.92 5.72 7.31
CA ALA A 63 11.49 5.96 7.28
C ALA A 63 10.66 4.72 6.86
N LYS A 64 11.23 3.79 6.08
CA LYS A 64 10.55 2.56 5.65
C LYS A 64 10.44 1.59 6.82
N GLU A 65 11.52 1.34 7.53
CA GLU A 65 11.54 0.42 8.68
C GLU A 65 10.70 0.96 9.84
N ARG A 66 10.75 2.28 10.11
CA ARG A 66 9.86 2.89 11.10
C ARG A 66 8.38 2.71 10.78
N TRP A 67 8.02 2.77 9.50
CA TRP A 67 6.64 2.51 9.09
C TRP A 67 6.28 1.02 9.18
N LEU A 68 7.22 0.12 8.89
CA LEU A 68 7.03 -1.32 9.04
C LEU A 68 6.68 -1.69 10.48
N GLU A 69 7.35 -1.10 11.47
CA GLU A 69 7.04 -1.29 12.89
C GLU A 69 5.61 -0.86 13.24
N ILE A 70 5.21 0.36 12.86
CA ILE A 70 3.85 0.87 13.11
C ILE A 70 2.82 -0.03 12.42
N GLY A 71 3.06 -0.37 11.15
CA GLY A 71 2.15 -1.16 10.36
C GLY A 71 1.97 -2.58 10.90
N THR A 72 3.07 -3.22 11.31
CA THR A 72 3.06 -4.55 11.92
C THR A 72 2.41 -4.52 13.30
N SER A 73 2.68 -3.49 14.10
CA SER A 73 2.11 -3.33 15.44
C SER A 73 0.60 -3.17 15.38
N TRP A 74 0.09 -2.31 14.49
CA TRP A 74 -1.34 -2.16 14.25
C TRP A 74 -2.00 -3.46 13.77
N PHE A 75 -1.35 -4.16 12.83
CA PHE A 75 -1.91 -5.37 12.22
C PHE A 75 -1.94 -6.56 13.20
N GLN A 76 -0.89 -6.73 14.01
CA GLN A 76 -0.77 -7.86 14.93
C GLN A 76 -1.40 -7.59 16.30
N ASN A 77 -1.50 -6.32 16.71
CA ASN A 77 -2.02 -5.91 18.01
C ASN A 77 -3.12 -4.83 17.86
N PRO A 78 -4.23 -5.12 17.15
CA PRO A 78 -5.25 -4.11 16.86
C PRO A 78 -5.90 -3.51 18.12
N ASN A 79 -5.88 -4.23 19.25
CA ASN A 79 -6.43 -3.75 20.53
C ASN A 79 -5.62 -2.60 21.15
N ASP A 80 -4.34 -2.44 20.81
CA ASP A 80 -3.54 -1.28 21.23
C ASP A 80 -3.86 -0.03 20.39
N TRP A 81 -4.61 -0.19 19.28
CA TRP A 81 -4.85 0.84 18.27
C TRP A 81 -6.36 1.09 18.07
N PRO A 82 -6.97 1.93 18.91
CA PRO A 82 -8.39 2.28 18.80
C PRO A 82 -8.75 3.08 17.53
N ALA A 83 -7.75 3.55 16.77
CA ALA A 83 -7.91 4.21 15.48
C ALA A 83 -6.77 3.80 14.55
N VAL A 84 -7.01 3.85 13.22
CA VAL A 84 -5.99 3.50 12.23
C VAL A 84 -4.90 4.58 12.18
N PRO A 85 -3.61 4.24 12.36
CA PRO A 85 -2.53 5.20 12.25
C PRO A 85 -2.22 5.53 10.78
N ALA A 86 -2.01 6.81 10.53
CA ALA A 86 -1.69 7.42 9.24
C ALA A 86 -0.32 8.12 9.29
N ALA A 87 0.39 8.11 8.17
CA ALA A 87 1.70 8.76 8.03
C ALA A 87 1.56 10.28 7.90
N ASP A 88 0.47 10.72 7.29
CA ASP A 88 0.05 12.10 7.14
C ASP A 88 -1.49 12.15 7.11
N GLY A 89 -2.03 13.35 7.01
CA GLY A 89 -3.47 13.54 6.95
C GLY A 89 -3.89 14.99 7.04
N PRO A 90 -5.19 15.27 6.91
CA PRO A 90 -5.79 16.58 7.14
C PRO A 90 -5.44 17.21 8.49
N ASP A 91 -5.59 18.53 8.55
CA ASP A 91 -5.16 19.32 9.71
C ASP A 91 -6.02 19.09 10.96
N GLU A 92 -7.19 18.50 10.78
CA GLU A 92 -8.17 18.18 11.80
C GLU A 92 -7.96 16.81 12.47
N TRP A 93 -7.13 15.91 11.91
CA TRP A 93 -6.94 14.57 12.49
C TRP A 93 -6.21 14.61 13.83
N GLN A 94 -6.43 13.68 14.75
CA GLN A 94 -5.66 13.68 16.00
C GLN A 94 -4.20 13.32 15.70
N ARG A 95 -3.25 14.01 16.33
CA ARG A 95 -1.79 13.78 16.17
C ARG A 95 -1.31 13.13 17.44
N ILE A 96 -0.53 12.07 17.31
CA ILE A 96 -0.07 11.26 18.43
C ILE A 96 1.42 11.00 18.37
N THR A 97 2.01 10.82 19.55
CA THR A 97 3.36 10.31 19.70
C THR A 97 3.29 8.80 19.89
N VAL A 98 4.23 8.08 19.28
CA VAL A 98 4.37 6.63 19.45
C VAL A 98 5.73 6.28 20.03
N GLY A 99 5.83 5.15 20.70
CA GLY A 99 7.07 4.64 21.27
C GLY A 99 7.11 3.12 21.26
N VAL A 100 8.32 2.57 21.37
CA VAL A 100 8.55 1.13 21.51
C VAL A 100 8.08 0.69 22.89
N ALA A 101 7.23 -0.34 22.91
CA ALA A 101 6.88 -1.07 24.11
C ALA A 101 8.06 -1.96 24.53
N MET A 102 8.97 -1.40 25.34
CA MET A 102 10.23 -2.07 25.73
C MET A 102 10.01 -3.39 26.46
N ASP A 103 8.90 -3.54 27.17
CA ASP A 103 8.48 -4.77 27.84
C ASP A 103 8.11 -5.92 26.87
N ARG A 104 7.83 -5.59 25.61
CA ARG A 104 7.46 -6.56 24.55
C ARG A 104 8.59 -6.81 23.55
N ARG A 105 9.75 -6.19 23.74
CA ARG A 105 10.90 -6.35 22.85
C ARG A 105 11.48 -7.77 22.95
N ILE A 106 11.86 -8.34 21.81
CA ILE A 106 12.47 -9.67 21.72
C ILE A 106 13.73 -9.58 20.84
N GLY A 107 14.89 -9.81 21.47
CA GLY A 107 16.21 -9.69 20.87
C GLY A 107 16.89 -8.34 21.16
N GLU A 108 18.21 -8.33 21.07
CA GLU A 108 19.04 -7.14 21.29
C GLU A 108 19.25 -6.33 19.99
N VAL A 109 19.69 -5.08 20.15
CA VAL A 109 20.10 -4.25 19.00
C VAL A 109 21.21 -4.98 18.21
N ASP A 110 21.08 -5.00 16.88
CA ASP A 110 21.95 -5.69 15.92
C ASP A 110 21.89 -7.24 15.85
N GLU A 111 21.04 -7.90 16.65
CA GLU A 111 20.82 -9.33 16.50
C GLU A 111 19.99 -9.68 15.26
N ARG A 112 20.45 -10.65 14.45
CA ARG A 112 19.70 -11.14 13.28
C ARG A 112 18.35 -11.78 13.64
N SER A 113 18.22 -12.28 14.86
CA SER A 113 16.99 -12.89 15.40
C SER A 113 16.05 -11.87 16.04
N ARG A 114 16.43 -10.58 16.10
CA ARG A 114 15.58 -9.54 16.66
C ARG A 114 14.28 -9.47 15.87
N ARG A 115 13.16 -9.46 16.60
CA ARG A 115 11.84 -9.29 16.02
C ARG A 115 11.57 -7.80 15.80
N VAL A 116 10.69 -7.48 14.85
CA VAL A 116 10.19 -6.11 14.66
C VAL A 116 9.62 -5.62 15.97
N ASP A 117 10.06 -4.44 16.42
CA ASP A 117 9.63 -3.85 17.68
C ASP A 117 8.12 -3.57 17.66
N VAL A 118 7.46 -3.80 18.80
CA VAL A 118 6.07 -3.43 19.00
C VAL A 118 6.02 -1.96 19.38
N VAL A 119 5.32 -1.17 18.58
CA VAL A 119 5.14 0.26 18.75
C VAL A 119 3.71 0.53 19.21
N VAL A 120 3.56 1.38 20.22
CA VAL A 120 2.28 1.74 20.83
C VAL A 120 2.15 3.27 20.94
N PRO A 121 0.92 3.81 20.98
CA PRO A 121 0.69 5.20 21.36
C PRO A 121 1.23 5.49 22.76
N VAL A 122 1.96 6.59 22.93
CA VAL A 122 2.45 7.04 24.24
C VAL A 122 1.32 7.66 25.06
N GLU A 123 0.48 8.45 24.39
CA GLU A 123 -0.74 9.01 24.97
C GLU A 123 -1.99 8.21 24.53
N PRO A 124 -3.05 8.19 25.35
CA PRO A 124 -4.33 7.62 24.93
C PRO A 124 -4.89 8.31 23.67
N ILE A 125 -5.27 7.51 22.68
CA ILE A 125 -5.98 8.00 21.50
C ILE A 125 -7.43 8.32 21.89
N VAL A 126 -7.89 9.51 21.53
CA VAL A 126 -9.27 9.94 21.70
C VAL A 126 -10.03 9.60 20.42
N GLN A 127 -10.83 8.54 20.47
CA GLN A 127 -11.60 8.11 19.31
C GLN A 127 -12.59 9.20 18.88
N GLN A 128 -12.38 9.75 17.69
CA GLN A 128 -13.35 10.61 17.05
C GLN A 128 -14.22 9.76 16.13
N SER A 129 -15.48 9.53 16.54
CA SER A 129 -16.45 8.86 15.67
C SER A 129 -16.77 9.74 14.47
N VAL A 130 -16.82 9.12 13.30
CA VAL A 130 -17.26 9.74 12.05
C VAL A 130 -18.55 9.06 11.58
N PRO A 131 -19.49 9.80 10.94
CA PRO A 131 -20.69 9.20 10.36
C PRO A 131 -20.31 8.11 9.37
N ALA A 132 -20.96 6.95 9.43
CA ALA A 132 -20.71 5.91 8.44
C ALA A 132 -21.25 6.34 7.07
N THR A 133 -20.42 6.25 6.03
CA THR A 133 -20.82 6.43 4.63
C THR A 133 -21.05 5.06 3.98
N LYS A 134 -21.98 4.96 3.04
CA LYS A 134 -22.17 3.74 2.26
C LYS A 134 -21.26 3.77 1.05
N VAL A 135 -20.43 2.74 0.91
CA VAL A 135 -19.62 2.52 -0.29
C VAL A 135 -20.36 1.60 -1.26
N SER A 136 -20.39 1.95 -2.54
CA SER A 136 -20.95 1.13 -3.62
C SER A 136 -20.08 1.14 -4.87
N ASP A 137 -20.43 0.30 -5.84
CA ASP A 137 -19.84 0.29 -7.19
C ASP A 137 -18.31 0.23 -7.21
N VAL A 138 -17.75 -0.58 -6.30
CA VAL A 138 -16.29 -0.77 -6.20
C VAL A 138 -15.80 -1.53 -7.43
N VAL A 139 -14.91 -0.90 -8.19
CA VAL A 139 -14.28 -1.47 -9.37
C VAL A 139 -12.76 -1.40 -9.22
N GLN A 140 -12.13 -2.57 -9.21
CA GLN A 140 -10.67 -2.70 -9.26
C GLN A 140 -10.23 -2.92 -10.71
N GLY A 141 -9.58 -1.91 -11.28
CA GLY A 141 -8.87 -2.02 -12.56
C GLY A 141 -7.43 -2.49 -12.35
N ARG A 142 -6.68 -2.59 -13.45
CA ARG A 142 -5.27 -2.99 -13.42
C ARG A 142 -4.39 -2.00 -12.63
N ASN A 143 -4.63 -0.70 -12.84
CA ASN A 143 -3.88 0.39 -12.22
C ASN A 143 -4.83 1.41 -11.57
N SER A 144 -6.03 1.00 -11.16
CA SER A 144 -7.03 1.92 -10.61
C SER A 144 -7.97 1.23 -9.64
N VAL A 145 -8.51 2.00 -8.70
CA VAL A 145 -9.64 1.62 -7.86
C VAL A 145 -10.65 2.75 -7.91
N SER A 146 -11.90 2.47 -8.26
CA SER A 146 -12.97 3.46 -8.21
C SER A 146 -14.14 2.93 -7.39
N PHE A 147 -14.86 3.84 -6.76
CA PHE A 147 -16.04 3.53 -5.97
C PHE A 147 -16.92 4.76 -5.81
N ARG A 148 -18.14 4.54 -5.34
CA ARG A 148 -19.09 5.59 -4.99
C ARG A 148 -19.32 5.67 -3.50
N VAL A 149 -19.60 6.88 -3.02
CA VAL A 149 -20.08 7.14 -1.67
C VAL A 149 -21.41 7.88 -1.70
N ASP A 150 -22.27 7.62 -0.73
CA ASP A 150 -23.51 8.37 -0.54
C ASP A 150 -23.27 9.71 0.19
N THR A 151 -22.29 9.73 1.08
CA THR A 151 -21.94 10.89 1.93
C THR A 151 -20.45 11.21 1.80
N VAL A 152 -20.14 12.45 1.42
CA VAL A 152 -18.78 12.98 1.34
C VAL A 152 -18.23 13.40 2.70
N GLY A 153 -16.91 13.62 2.79
CA GLY A 153 -16.23 14.07 4.01
C GLY A 153 -15.90 12.98 5.02
N THR A 154 -16.40 11.76 4.83
CA THR A 154 -16.12 10.61 5.69
C THR A 154 -14.89 9.85 5.19
N PRO A 155 -13.87 9.58 6.03
CA PRO A 155 -12.71 8.78 5.63
C PRO A 155 -13.10 7.37 5.15
N VAL A 156 -12.52 6.96 4.02
CA VAL A 156 -12.71 5.63 3.43
C VAL A 156 -11.37 4.93 3.30
N LEU A 157 -11.26 3.72 3.85
CA LEU A 157 -10.10 2.85 3.75
C LEU A 157 -10.12 2.11 2.42
N VAL A 158 -9.03 2.20 1.67
CA VAL A 158 -8.76 1.40 0.47
C VAL A 158 -7.68 0.39 0.81
N ARG A 159 -8.03 -0.89 0.83
CA ARG A 159 -7.13 -2.02 1.16
C ARG A 159 -6.19 -2.39 0.00
N THR A 160 -5.65 -1.37 -0.68
CA THR A 160 -4.62 -1.49 -1.72
C THR A 160 -3.33 -0.89 -1.18
N SER A 161 -2.20 -1.50 -1.52
CA SER A 161 -0.89 -1.02 -1.07
C SER A 161 -0.61 0.40 -1.53
N TYR A 162 -0.24 1.27 -0.59
CA TYR A 162 0.22 2.63 -0.87
C TYR A 162 1.59 2.62 -1.56
N PHE A 163 1.71 3.53 -2.52
CA PHE A 163 2.93 3.94 -3.20
C PHE A 163 2.80 5.44 -3.54
N PRO A 164 3.90 6.20 -3.59
CA PRO A 164 3.85 7.64 -3.88
C PRO A 164 3.21 8.03 -5.21
N ASN A 165 3.17 7.10 -6.19
CA ASN A 165 2.65 7.38 -7.53
C ASN A 165 1.12 7.19 -7.65
N TRP A 166 0.41 6.95 -6.55
CA TRP A 166 -1.04 6.98 -6.53
C TRP A 166 -1.54 8.42 -6.55
N SER A 167 -2.49 8.70 -7.44
CA SER A 167 -3.28 9.94 -7.45
C SER A 167 -4.75 9.64 -7.22
N VAL A 168 -5.49 10.60 -6.69
CA VAL A 168 -6.94 10.48 -6.46
C VAL A 168 -7.67 11.67 -7.08
N SER A 169 -8.84 11.40 -7.66
CA SER A 169 -9.84 12.40 -8.05
C SER A 169 -11.13 12.19 -7.26
N GLY A 170 -11.84 13.27 -6.94
CA GLY A 170 -13.07 13.23 -6.14
C GLY A 170 -12.85 13.06 -4.63
N ALA A 171 -11.61 13.14 -4.15
CA ALA A 171 -11.26 13.03 -2.75
C ALA A 171 -9.95 13.74 -2.40
N LYS A 172 -9.71 13.99 -1.10
CA LYS A 172 -8.39 14.33 -0.56
C LYS A 172 -7.58 13.07 -0.26
N GLY A 173 -6.25 13.16 -0.35
CA GLY A 173 -5.31 12.06 -0.16
C GLY A 173 -4.66 11.62 -1.49
N PRO A 174 -4.34 10.32 -1.67
CA PRO A 174 -4.47 9.22 -0.70
C PRO A 174 -3.42 9.32 0.41
N TYR A 175 -3.86 9.17 1.66
CA TYR A 175 -3.00 9.17 2.85
C TYR A 175 -2.54 7.76 3.16
N ARG A 176 -1.25 7.56 3.43
CA ARG A 176 -0.69 6.24 3.78
C ARG A 176 -1.15 5.86 5.18
N VAL A 177 -1.77 4.69 5.34
CA VAL A 177 -2.20 4.16 6.64
C VAL A 177 -1.69 2.75 6.89
N ALA A 178 -1.68 2.31 8.15
CA ALA A 178 -1.20 0.98 8.50
C ALA A 178 -2.07 -0.13 7.85
N PRO A 179 -1.48 -1.29 7.50
CA PRO A 179 -0.04 -1.57 7.55
C PRO A 179 0.74 -0.91 6.40
N ASN A 180 0.12 -0.80 5.23
CA ASN A 180 0.62 -0.01 4.09
C ASN A 180 -0.54 0.25 3.13
N MET A 181 -1.72 0.55 3.66
CA MET A 181 -2.95 0.80 2.91
C MET A 181 -3.13 2.31 2.66
N MET A 182 -4.27 2.69 2.09
CA MET A 182 -4.59 4.09 1.81
C MET A 182 -5.91 4.49 2.45
N VAL A 183 -6.00 5.72 2.94
CA VAL A 183 -7.28 6.37 3.26
C VAL A 183 -7.47 7.57 2.34
N VAL A 184 -8.70 7.77 1.88
CA VAL A 184 -9.12 8.96 1.15
C VAL A 184 -10.30 9.60 1.86
N VAL A 185 -10.44 10.93 1.74
CA VAL A 185 -11.59 11.67 2.26
C VAL A 185 -12.38 12.20 1.06
N PRO A 186 -13.50 11.57 0.66
CA PRO A 186 -14.27 11.96 -0.50
C PRO A 186 -14.71 13.42 -0.43
N THR A 187 -14.56 14.14 -1.53
CA THR A 187 -15.10 15.50 -1.74
C THR A 187 -16.24 15.48 -2.75
N GLU A 188 -16.35 14.38 -3.51
CA GLU A 188 -17.40 14.08 -4.48
C GLU A 188 -17.91 12.65 -4.25
N ASN A 189 -19.09 12.33 -4.78
CA ASN A 189 -19.68 11.00 -4.64
C ASN A 189 -18.95 9.94 -5.48
N ASP A 190 -18.25 10.34 -6.54
CA ASP A 190 -17.49 9.48 -7.43
C ASP A 190 -15.99 9.62 -7.13
N VAL A 191 -15.37 8.58 -6.58
CA VAL A 191 -13.95 8.58 -6.21
C VAL A 191 -13.17 7.63 -7.09
N LYS A 192 -12.00 8.08 -7.57
CA LYS A 192 -11.10 7.25 -8.37
C LYS A 192 -9.65 7.45 -7.97
N LEU A 193 -9.00 6.36 -7.58
CA LEU A 193 -7.57 6.26 -7.39
C LEU A 193 -6.94 5.69 -8.67
N SER A 194 -5.85 6.29 -9.13
CA SER A 194 -5.09 5.85 -10.31
C SER A 194 -3.60 5.76 -10.00
N PHE A 195 -2.98 4.64 -10.35
CA PHE A 195 -1.54 4.44 -10.25
C PHE A 195 -0.87 4.84 -11.56
N GLY A 196 0.00 5.85 -11.50
CA GLY A 196 0.59 6.48 -12.67
C GLY A 196 2.10 6.29 -12.81
N TRP A 197 2.63 6.82 -13.92
CA TRP A 197 4.06 6.94 -14.15
C TRP A 197 4.62 8.09 -13.32
N SER A 198 5.84 7.94 -12.85
CA SER A 198 6.61 9.03 -12.25
C SER A 198 7.28 9.88 -13.34
N TRP A 199 7.65 11.13 -13.01
CA TRP A 199 8.42 11.98 -13.91
C TRP A 199 9.79 11.35 -14.27
N LEU A 200 10.37 10.57 -13.35
CA LEU A 200 11.60 9.82 -13.57
C LEU A 200 11.44 8.77 -14.66
N ASP A 201 10.28 8.09 -14.70
CA ASP A 201 9.98 7.12 -15.76
C ASP A 201 9.97 7.80 -17.13
N VAL A 202 9.33 8.98 -17.22
CA VAL A 202 9.27 9.76 -18.47
C VAL A 202 10.68 10.14 -18.94
N VAL A 203 11.53 10.65 -18.04
CA VAL A 203 12.90 11.03 -18.38
C VAL A 203 13.74 9.82 -18.80
N ALA A 204 13.63 8.70 -18.09
CA ALA A 204 14.32 7.47 -18.43
C ALA A 204 13.92 6.95 -19.82
N TYR A 205 12.63 6.99 -20.16
CA TYR A 205 12.16 6.62 -21.50
C TYR A 205 12.69 7.57 -22.57
N LEU A 206 12.71 8.89 -22.34
CA LEU A 206 13.29 9.85 -23.28
C LEU A 206 14.78 9.59 -23.52
N LEU A 207 15.56 9.37 -22.46
CA LEU A 207 16.99 9.05 -22.56
C LEU A 207 17.23 7.71 -23.27
N THR A 208 16.37 6.72 -23.04
CA THR A 208 16.43 5.43 -23.72
C THR A 208 16.21 5.59 -25.23
N VAL A 209 15.18 6.35 -25.63
CA VAL A 209 14.91 6.65 -27.04
C VAL A 209 16.09 7.40 -27.66
N LEU A 210 16.63 8.41 -26.97
CA LEU A 210 17.80 9.16 -27.45
C LEU A 210 19.03 8.24 -27.63
N GLY A 211 19.30 7.37 -26.66
CA GLY A 211 20.39 6.39 -26.74
C GLY A 211 20.24 5.43 -27.92
N ILE A 212 19.02 4.92 -28.16
CA ILE A 212 18.72 4.07 -29.32
C ILE A 212 18.97 4.85 -30.63
N VAL A 213 18.53 6.10 -30.72
CA VAL A 213 18.75 6.94 -31.91
C VAL A 213 20.25 7.14 -32.18
N VAL A 214 21.05 7.41 -31.14
CA VAL A 214 22.50 7.56 -31.24
C VAL A 214 23.15 6.25 -31.70
N LEU A 215 22.80 5.11 -31.10
CA LEU A 215 23.32 3.80 -31.47
C LEU A 215 22.99 3.43 -32.93
N VAL A 216 21.76 3.68 -33.38
CA VAL A 216 21.33 3.42 -34.75
C VAL A 216 22.09 4.31 -35.73
N ARG A 217 22.22 5.62 -35.44
CA ARG A 217 22.98 6.54 -36.29
C ARG A 217 24.46 6.13 -36.38
N TRP A 218 25.07 5.79 -35.25
CA TRP A 218 26.45 5.34 -35.19
C TRP A 218 26.67 4.05 -36.00
N ARG A 219 25.76 3.07 -35.88
CA ARG A 219 25.83 1.83 -36.66
C ARG A 219 25.61 2.04 -38.16
N ARG A 220 24.73 2.98 -38.55
CA ARG A 220 24.51 3.32 -39.97
C ARG A 220 25.72 4.04 -40.58
N ALA A 221 26.36 4.94 -39.83
CA ALA A 221 27.57 5.64 -40.27
C ALA A 221 28.79 4.71 -40.41
N ARG A 222 28.78 3.54 -39.76
CA ARG A 222 29.86 2.53 -39.82
C ARG A 222 29.60 1.38 -40.80
N ARG A 223 28.57 1.44 -41.65
CA ARG A 223 28.41 0.45 -42.73
C ARG A 223 29.50 0.69 -43.79
N PRO A 224 30.42 -0.25 -44.05
CA PRO A 224 31.34 -0.12 -45.17
C PRO A 224 30.55 -0.09 -46.49
N ALA A 225 30.99 0.76 -47.43
CA ALA A 225 30.44 0.75 -48.78
C ALA A 225 30.59 -0.67 -49.37
N GLN A 226 29.52 -1.19 -49.96
CA GLN A 226 29.55 -2.47 -50.67
C GLN A 226 30.64 -2.37 -51.75
N PRO A 227 31.65 -3.27 -51.79
CA PRO A 227 32.60 -3.26 -52.88
C PRO A 227 31.84 -3.54 -54.18
N GLU A 228 31.97 -2.62 -55.12
CA GLU A 228 31.52 -2.76 -56.50
C GLU A 228 32.11 -4.06 -57.05
N LEU A 229 31.25 -5.02 -57.43
CA LEU A 229 31.69 -6.24 -58.10
C LEU A 229 32.26 -5.83 -59.45
N ALA A 230 33.58 -5.62 -59.49
CA ALA A 230 34.31 -5.45 -60.73
C ALA A 230 34.11 -6.72 -61.58
N ASN A 231 33.41 -6.56 -62.70
CA ASN A 231 33.40 -7.53 -63.79
C ASN A 231 34.86 -7.87 -64.14
N LEU A 232 35.22 -9.15 -64.00
CA LEU A 232 36.42 -9.71 -64.59
C LEU A 232 35.97 -10.63 -65.73
N ASP A 233 35.72 -10.03 -66.89
CA ASP A 233 35.84 -10.70 -68.17
C ASP A 233 37.32 -10.68 -68.56
N ASN A 234 38.01 -11.80 -68.34
CA ASN A 234 38.99 -12.41 -69.26
C ASN A 234 39.51 -13.75 -68.71
#